data_AF-A0A8T5IWM3-F1
#
_entry.id   AF-A0A8T5IWM3-F1
#
_cell.length_a   1.000
_cell.length_b   1.000
_cell.length_c   1.000
_cell.angle_alpha   90.00
_cell.angle_beta   90.00
_cell.angle_gamma   90.00
#
_symmetry.space_group_name_H-M   'P 1'
#
loop_
_entity.id
_entity.type
_entity.pdbx_description
1 polymer ?
#
loop_
_entity_poly.entity_id
_entity_poly.type
_entity_poly.pdbx_seq_one_letter_code
_entity_poly.pdbx_strand_id
1 'polypeptide(L)'
;MPKTTTRAFITTFFSIIGFIIYILAWRKDKYTKFYAKQSLVVFIFAIIGSAVATTVGWIPVIGGLIAAGVNILVILAWIYSWSYALSGKQKEVPVIGEYAKKIDL
;
A
#
# COMPACT_ATOMS: atom_id res chain seq x y z
N MET A 1 -15.15 -16.87 2.72
CA MET A 1 -14.63 -15.68 2.00
C MET A 1 -14.43 -16.03 0.53
N PRO A 2 -14.74 -15.14 -0.43
CA PRO A 2 -14.45 -15.39 -1.85
C PRO A 2 -12.94 -15.57 -2.08
N LYS A 3 -12.52 -16.50 -2.95
CA LYS A 3 -11.10 -16.78 -3.22
C LYS A 3 -10.33 -15.54 -3.71
N THR A 4 -10.98 -14.62 -4.41
CA THR A 4 -10.40 -13.36 -4.92
C THR A 4 -10.08 -12.37 -3.82
N THR A 5 -10.92 -12.29 -2.78
CA THR A 5 -10.74 -11.45 -1.59
C THR A 5 -9.50 -11.85 -0.79
N THR A 6 -9.28 -13.16 -0.60
CA THR A 6 -8.10 -13.67 0.10
C THR A 6 -6.81 -13.39 -0.68
N ARG A 7 -6.82 -13.52 -2.02
CA ARG A 7 -5.66 -13.20 -2.86
C ARG A 7 -5.28 -11.72 -2.77
N ALA A 8 -6.27 -10.83 -2.89
CA ALA A 8 -6.06 -9.39 -2.73
C ALA A 8 -5.53 -9.02 -1.33
N PHE A 9 -6.01 -9.70 -0.28
CA PHE A 9 -5.48 -9.51 1.07
C PHE A 9 -4.02 -9.94 1.16
N ILE A 10 -3.65 -11.13 0.65
CA ILE A 10 -2.25 -11.58 0.62
C ILE A 10 -1.37 -10.57 -0.13
N THR A 11 -1.84 -10.08 -1.27
CA THR A 11 -1.12 -9.10 -2.09
C THR A 11 -0.90 -7.77 -1.37
N THR A 12 -1.88 -7.30 -0.59
CA THR A 12 -1.77 -6.03 0.17
C THR A 12 -1.01 -6.18 1.47
N PHE A 13 -1.17 -7.32 2.15
CA PHE A 13 -0.48 -7.66 3.38
C PHE A 13 1.02 -7.76 3.17
N PHE A 14 1.45 -8.51 2.17
CA PHE A 14 2.88 -8.68 1.87
C PHE A 14 3.47 -7.55 0.99
N SER A 15 2.69 -6.51 0.69
CA SER A 15 3.13 -5.33 -0.07
C SER A 15 3.90 -5.70 -1.34
N ILE A 16 5.22 -5.47 -1.40
CA ILE A 16 6.07 -5.78 -2.56
C ILE A 16 6.14 -7.29 -2.88
N ILE A 17 6.26 -8.14 -1.85
CA ILE A 17 6.27 -9.60 -2.05
C ILE A 17 4.90 -10.06 -2.56
N GLY A 18 3.83 -9.49 -2.01
CA GLY A 18 2.46 -9.73 -2.45
C GLY A 18 2.22 -9.29 -3.91
N PHE A 19 2.83 -8.20 -4.33
CA PHE A 19 2.81 -7.70 -5.72
C PHE A 19 3.54 -8.65 -6.68
N ILE A 20 4.71 -9.18 -6.30
CA ILE A 20 5.44 -10.18 -7.08
C ILE A 20 4.59 -11.46 -7.24
N ILE A 21 3.97 -11.95 -6.16
CA ILE A 21 3.06 -13.09 -6.21
C ILE A 21 1.90 -12.83 -7.17
N TYR A 22 1.33 -11.62 -7.16
CA TYR A 22 0.28 -11.24 -8.10
C TYR A 22 0.73 -11.35 -9.57
N ILE A 23 1.91 -10.80 -9.92
CA ILE A 23 2.44 -10.83 -11.29
C ILE A 23 2.62 -12.27 -11.80
N LEU A 24 3.10 -13.16 -10.92
CA LEU A 24 3.43 -14.54 -11.25
C LEU A 24 2.20 -15.46 -11.29
N ALA A 25 1.29 -15.33 -10.32
CA ALA A 25 0.22 -16.31 -10.12
C ALA A 25 -1.19 -15.79 -10.41
N TRP A 26 -1.46 -14.49 -10.25
CA TRP A 26 -2.84 -13.95 -10.18
C TRP A 26 -3.12 -12.82 -11.18
N ARG A 27 -2.28 -12.63 -12.19
CA ARG A 27 -2.37 -11.52 -13.15
C ARG A 27 -3.73 -11.38 -13.85
N LYS A 28 -4.44 -12.51 -14.05
CA LYS A 28 -5.76 -12.56 -14.69
C LYS A 28 -6.91 -12.04 -13.80
N ASP A 29 -6.72 -11.96 -12.49
CA ASP A 29 -7.76 -11.50 -11.57
C ASP A 29 -7.78 -9.97 -11.47
N LYS A 30 -8.86 -9.35 -11.99
CA LYS A 30 -9.07 -7.89 -11.97
C LYS A 30 -9.16 -7.34 -10.54
N TYR A 31 -9.70 -8.12 -9.59
CA TYR A 31 -9.82 -7.69 -8.20
C TYR A 31 -8.44 -7.64 -7.53
N THR A 32 -7.69 -8.75 -7.62
CA THR A 32 -6.31 -8.79 -7.10
C THR A 32 -5.42 -7.76 -7.79
N LYS A 33 -5.56 -7.53 -9.10
CA LYS A 33 -4.81 -6.48 -9.84
C LYS A 33 -4.97 -5.09 -9.25
N PHE A 34 -6.20 -4.72 -8.91
CA PHE A 34 -6.50 -3.41 -8.32
C PHE A 34 -5.78 -3.23 -6.97
N TYR A 35 -5.83 -4.25 -6.12
CA TYR A 35 -5.16 -4.23 -4.82
C TYR A 35 -3.63 -4.39 -4.92
N ALA A 36 -3.12 -5.04 -5.97
CA ALA A 36 -1.70 -5.11 -6.30
C ALA A 36 -1.13 -3.73 -6.67
N LYS A 37 -1.84 -2.96 -7.49
CA LYS A 37 -1.46 -1.58 -7.81
C LYS A 37 -1.41 -0.72 -6.54
N GLN A 38 -2.42 -0.83 -5.68
CA GLN A 38 -2.44 -0.10 -4.41
C GLN A 38 -1.31 -0.52 -3.47
N SER A 39 -1.02 -1.81 -3.34
CA SER A 39 0.05 -2.29 -2.46
C SER A 39 1.43 -1.83 -2.90
N LEU A 40 1.66 -1.72 -4.22
CA LEU A 40 2.88 -1.14 -4.78
C LEU A 40 2.99 0.36 -4.47
N VAL A 41 1.89 1.12 -4.57
CA VAL A 41 1.91 2.55 -4.21
C VAL A 41 2.16 2.74 -2.72
N VAL A 42 1.49 2.00 -1.84
CA VAL A 42 1.76 2.03 -0.39
C VAL A 42 3.25 1.79 -0.11
N PHE A 43 3.85 0.83 -0.80
CA PHE A 43 5.27 0.52 -0.67
C PHE A 43 6.18 1.68 -1.08
N ILE A 44 5.89 2.31 -2.24
CA ILE A 44 6.64 3.46 -2.72
C ILE A 44 6.52 4.64 -1.74
N PHE A 45 5.32 4.92 -1.23
CA PHE A 45 5.10 5.94 -0.21
C PHE A 45 5.84 5.62 1.10
N ALA A 46 5.92 4.35 1.50
CA ALA A 46 6.70 3.94 2.66
C ALA A 46 8.21 4.21 2.47
N ILE A 47 8.76 3.93 1.28
CA ILE A 47 10.16 4.22 0.96
C ILE A 47 10.43 5.73 0.92
N ILE A 48 9.57 6.51 0.28
CA ILE A 48 9.72 7.97 0.23
C ILE A 48 9.60 8.55 1.64
N GLY A 49 8.62 8.08 2.41
CA GLY A 49 8.39 8.52 3.78
C GLY A 49 9.57 8.21 4.70
N SER A 50 10.19 7.03 4.56
CA SER A 50 11.38 6.68 5.34
C SER A 50 12.59 7.52 4.94
N ALA A 51 12.80 7.77 3.64
CA ALA A 51 13.88 8.65 3.17
C ALA A 51 13.73 10.08 3.71
N VAL A 52 12.52 10.66 3.62
CA VAL A 52 12.21 11.99 4.18
C VAL A 52 12.42 12.00 5.69
N ALA A 53 11.95 10.98 6.41
CA ALA A 53 12.15 10.86 7.85
C ALA A 53 13.65 10.84 8.22
N THR A 54 14.48 10.15 7.46
CA THR A 54 15.94 10.13 7.67
C THR A 54 16.59 11.47 7.39
N THR A 55 16.15 12.22 6.38
CA THR A 55 16.72 13.55 6.05
C THR A 55 16.33 14.60 7.09
N VAL A 56 15.05 14.65 7.51
CA VAL A 56 14.55 15.67 8.44
C VAL A 56 14.88 15.32 9.90
N GLY A 57 15.14 14.04 10.20
CA GLY A 57 15.50 13.54 11.53
C GLY A 57 16.80 14.11 12.13
N TRP A 58 17.59 14.84 11.34
CA TRP A 58 18.79 15.55 11.81
C TRP A 58 18.44 16.77 12.67
N ILE A 59 17.20 17.29 12.56
CA ILE A 59 16.69 18.36 13.42
C ILE A 59 16.06 17.72 14.66
N PRO A 60 16.64 17.90 15.87
CA PRO A 60 16.08 17.35 17.09
C PRO A 60 14.64 17.83 17.31
N VAL A 61 13.75 16.94 17.78
CA VAL A 61 12.31 17.19 18.04
C VAL A 61 11.44 17.38 16.80
N ILE A 62 11.66 18.39 15.96
CA ILE A 62 10.80 18.68 14.79
C ILE A 62 10.90 17.55 13.76
N GLY A 63 12.11 17.06 13.48
CA GLY A 63 12.33 15.93 12.59
C GLY A 63 11.66 14.65 13.09
N GLY A 64 11.70 14.41 14.41
CA GLY A 64 11.04 13.28 15.03
C GLY A 64 9.52 13.31 14.90
N LEU A 65 8.90 14.49 15.10
CA LEU A 65 7.44 14.65 14.97
C LEU A 65 6.97 14.43 13.53
N ILE A 66 7.69 14.98 12.55
CA ILE A 66 7.38 14.79 11.12
C ILE A 66 7.53 13.31 10.73
N ALA A 67 8.65 12.68 11.13
CA ALA A 67 8.90 11.27 10.88
C ALA A 67 7.81 10.36 11.49
N ALA A 68 7.36 10.65 12.71
CA ALA A 68 6.29 9.93 13.36
C ALA A 68 4.95 10.09 12.60
N GLY A 69 4.61 11.32 12.21
CA GLY A 69 3.40 11.61 11.45
C GLY A 69 3.35 10.88 10.10
N VAL A 70 4.45 10.89 9.35
CA VAL A 70 4.58 10.16 8.08
C VAL A 70 4.42 8.66 8.27
N ASN A 71 5.08 8.08 9.28
CA ASN A 71 4.94 6.65 9.58
C ASN A 71 3.50 6.27 9.92
N ILE A 72 2.80 7.09 10.72
CA ILE A 72 1.39 6.86 11.05
C ILE A 72 0.53 6.86 9.78
N LEU A 73 0.71 7.82 8.88
CA LEU A 73 -0.05 7.88 7.62
C LEU A 73 0.18 6.64 6.76
N VAL A 74 1.43 6.17 6.65
CA VAL A 74 1.77 4.95 5.90
C VAL A 74 1.13 3.72 6.53
N ILE A 75 1.16 3.59 7.85
CA ILE A 75 0.55 2.47 8.57
C ILE A 75 -0.97 2.48 8.38
N LEU A 76 -1.62 3.64 8.48
CA LEU A 76 -3.06 3.77 8.25
C LEU A 76 -3.42 3.37 6.82
N ALA A 77 -2.69 3.87 5.83
CA ALA A 77 -2.88 3.49 4.43
C ALA A 77 -2.73 1.97 4.21
N TRP A 78 -1.77 1.35 4.89
CA TRP A 78 -1.55 -0.09 4.82
C TRP A 78 -2.70 -0.89 5.44
N ILE A 79 -3.18 -0.49 6.62
CA ILE A 79 -4.34 -1.12 7.28
C ILE A 79 -5.61 -0.97 6.43
N TYR A 80 -5.88 0.24 5.90
CA TYR A 80 -7.01 0.46 5.01
C TYR A 80 -6.95 -0.42 3.76
N SER A 81 -5.74 -0.63 3.20
CA SER A 81 -5.55 -1.53 2.06
C SER A 81 -6.09 -2.93 2.35
N TRP A 82 -5.82 -3.46 3.54
CA TRP A 82 -6.28 -4.79 3.94
C TRP A 82 -7.78 -4.83 4.19
N SER A 83 -8.31 -3.86 4.96
CA SER A 83 -9.73 -3.79 5.26
C SER A 83 -10.56 -3.68 3.98
N TYR A 84 -10.07 -2.92 3.00
CA TYR A 84 -10.71 -2.77 1.71
C TYR A 84 -10.56 -4.02 0.86
N ALA A 85 -9.37 -4.63 0.81
CA ALA A 85 -9.15 -5.90 0.13
C ALA A 85 -10.09 -7.00 0.64
N LEU A 86 -10.36 -7.03 1.96
CA LEU A 86 -11.28 -7.96 2.60
C LEU A 86 -12.76 -7.61 2.42
N SER A 87 -13.09 -6.36 2.06
CA SER A 87 -14.48 -5.89 1.91
C SER A 87 -15.22 -6.48 0.70
N GLY A 88 -14.51 -7.09 -0.25
CA GLY A 88 -15.07 -7.63 -1.49
C GLY A 88 -15.47 -6.57 -2.51
N LYS A 89 -15.26 -5.28 -2.21
CA LYS A 89 -15.48 -4.15 -3.11
C LYS A 89 -14.14 -3.52 -3.47
N GLN A 90 -14.00 -3.00 -4.69
CA GLN A 90 -12.84 -2.21 -5.07
C GLN A 90 -12.96 -0.84 -4.42
N LYS A 91 -12.21 -0.62 -3.34
CA LYS A 91 -12.14 0.67 -2.65
C LYS A 91 -10.73 1.21 -2.71
N GLU A 92 -10.62 2.49 -2.99
CA GLU A 92 -9.35 3.20 -3.01
C GLU A 92 -8.97 3.59 -1.60
N VAL A 93 -7.72 3.30 -1.22
CA VAL A 93 -7.18 3.84 0.01
C VAL A 93 -7.07 5.37 -0.15
N PRO A 94 -7.59 6.16 0.81
CA PRO A 94 -7.52 7.61 0.75
C PRO A 94 -6.08 8.09 0.57
N VAL A 95 -5.90 9.23 -0.11
CA VAL A 95 -4.59 9.89 -0.37
C VAL A 95 -3.68 9.17 -1.37
N ILE A 96 -3.71 7.83 -1.45
CA ILE A 96 -2.80 7.05 -2.30
C ILE A 96 -3.49 6.31 -3.47
N GLY A 97 -4.81 6.08 -3.41
CA GLY A 97 -5.55 5.35 -4.44
C GLY A 97 -5.51 5.98 -5.83
N GLU A 98 -5.44 7.31 -5.91
CA GLU A 98 -5.35 8.03 -7.18
C GLU A 98 -4.04 7.76 -7.93
N TYR A 99 -2.93 7.57 -7.21
CA TYR A 99 -1.65 7.22 -7.83
C TYR A 99 -1.65 5.78 -8.35
N ALA A 100 -2.37 4.87 -7.69
CA ALA A 100 -2.48 3.48 -8.11
C ALA A 100 -3.22 3.33 -9.45
N LYS A 101 -4.17 4.22 -9.75
CA LYS A 101 -4.87 4.25 -11.05
C LYS A 101 -3.96 4.58 -12.23
N LYS A 102 -2.92 5.38 -12.00
CA LYS A 102 -1.98 5.83 -13.04
C LYS A 102 -0.99 4.76 -13.47
N ILE A 103 -0.87 3.68 -12.69
CA ILE A 103 0.01 2.56 -13.04
C ILE A 103 -0.71 1.70 -14.08
N ASP A 104 -0.14 1.60 -15.28
CA ASP A 104 -0.62 0.65 -16.28
C ASP A 104 0.11 -0.70 -16.13
N LEU A 105 -0.68 -1.75 -15.96
CA LEU A 105 -0.30 -3.15 -15.69
C LEU A 105 -1.30 -4.05 -16.41
#